data_AF-A0A175YI57-F1
#
_entry.id   AF-A0A175YI57-F1
#
_cell.length_a   1.000
_cell.length_b   1.000
_cell.length_c   1.000
_cell.angle_alpha   90.00
_cell.angle_beta   90.00
_cell.angle_gamma   90.00
#
_symmetry.space_group_name_H-M   'P 1'
#
loop_
_entity.id
_entity.type
_entity.pdbx_description
1 polymer ?
#
loop_
_entity_poly.entity_id
_entity_poly.type
_entity_poly.pdbx_seq_one_letter_code
_entity_poly.pdbx_strand_id
1 'polypeptide(L)'
;MNNGWPNDIDNIATILNNSGPAPPEHIRKDVLRRCKRYNYVWVGKNKVTCLEPHEIEYIMGYPDDHTSVLNTTDRYKCLANAFQVNTVAYHLSVLKNLFSDGIKVLSLFSGIGGAQVLK
;
A
#
# COMPACT_ATOMS: atom_id res chain seq x y z
N MET A 1 16.94 2.53 10.74
CA MET A 1 17.03 1.08 10.53
C MET A 1 16.86 0.84 9.05
N ASN A 2 17.90 0.37 8.35
CA ASN A 2 17.86 0.10 6.92
C ASN A 2 17.23 -1.28 6.70
N ASN A 3 15.96 -1.33 6.33
CA ASN A 3 15.18 -2.56 6.23
C ASN A 3 15.53 -3.43 4.99
N GLY A 4 16.70 -3.23 4.34
CA GLY A 4 17.11 -3.99 3.15
C GLY A 4 16.46 -3.56 1.83
N TRP A 5 15.73 -2.43 1.81
CA TRP A 5 14.91 -1.99 0.67
C TRP A 5 15.69 -1.55 -0.59
N PRO A 6 16.89 -0.94 -0.52
CA PRO A 6 17.60 -0.51 -1.74
C PRO A 6 18.14 -1.69 -2.56
N ASN A 7 18.62 -2.73 -1.89
CA ASN A 7 19.39 -3.78 -2.56
C ASN A 7 18.52 -4.76 -3.34
N ASP A 8 17.24 -4.92 -2.97
CA ASP A 8 16.38 -5.93 -3.59
C ASP A 8 15.95 -5.52 -5.01
N ILE A 9 15.55 -4.26 -5.20
CA ILE A 9 15.09 -3.72 -6.49
C ILE A 9 16.23 -3.71 -7.51
N ASP A 10 17.40 -3.19 -7.11
CA ASP A 10 18.58 -3.14 -7.97
C ASP A 10 19.08 -4.55 -8.35
N ASN A 11 18.97 -5.49 -7.41
CA ASN A 11 19.30 -6.89 -7.66
C ASN A 11 18.33 -7.55 -8.65
N ILE A 12 17.02 -7.31 -8.55
CA ILE A 12 16.03 -7.79 -9.53
C ILE A 12 16.36 -7.26 -10.92
N ALA A 13 16.64 -5.96 -11.04
CA ALA A 13 16.99 -5.35 -12.31
C ALA A 13 18.25 -5.98 -12.91
N THR A 14 19.29 -6.17 -12.09
CA THR A 14 20.55 -6.80 -12.49
C THR A 14 20.34 -8.22 -12.99
N ILE A 15 19.59 -9.05 -12.24
CA ILE A 15 19.31 -10.44 -12.60
C ILE A 15 18.57 -10.53 -13.94
N LEU A 16 17.56 -9.69 -14.15
CA LEU A 16 16.76 -9.71 -15.39
C LEU A 16 17.56 -9.20 -16.59
N ASN A 17 18.39 -8.18 -16.42
CA ASN A 17 19.28 -7.69 -17.48
C ASN A 17 20.28 -8.77 -17.92
N ASN A 18 20.78 -9.57 -16.99
CA ASN A 18 21.72 -10.66 -17.28
C ASN A 18 21.06 -11.92 -17.85
N SER A 19 19.73 -12.01 -17.81
CA SER A 19 18.98 -13.21 -18.21
C SER A 19 18.54 -13.22 -19.68
N GLY A 20 18.78 -12.14 -20.43
CA GLY A 20 18.32 -11.99 -21.81
C GLY A 20 16.79 -11.84 -21.93
N PRO A 21 16.21 -12.02 -23.14
CA PRO A 21 14.79 -11.75 -23.39
C PRO A 21 13.83 -12.75 -22.74
N ALA A 22 14.32 -13.94 -22.37
CA ALA A 22 13.52 -15.00 -21.77
C ALA A 22 14.23 -15.57 -20.54
N PRO A 23 14.02 -14.99 -19.35
CA PRO A 23 14.69 -15.46 -18.14
C PRO A 23 14.35 -16.92 -17.80
N PRO A 24 15.33 -17.71 -17.33
CA PRO A 24 15.11 -19.06 -16.82
C PRO A 24 13.99 -19.14 -15.78
N GLU A 25 13.28 -20.26 -15.72
CA GLU A 25 12.09 -20.40 -14.87
C GLU A 25 12.33 -20.15 -13.38
N HIS A 26 13.48 -20.60 -12.86
CA HIS A 26 13.84 -20.36 -11.46
C HIS A 26 14.00 -18.86 -11.15
N ILE A 27 14.54 -18.08 -12.09
CA ILE A 27 14.66 -16.62 -11.98
C ILE A 27 13.29 -15.97 -12.01
N ARG A 28 12.42 -16.37 -12.94
CA ARG A 28 11.04 -15.85 -13.03
C ARG A 28 10.28 -16.07 -11.74
N LYS A 29 10.35 -17.29 -11.18
CA LYS A 29 9.71 -17.63 -9.90
C LYS A 29 10.28 -16.81 -8.74
N ASP A 30 11.59 -16.62 -8.68
CA ASP A 30 12.21 -15.83 -7.61
C ASP A 30 11.79 -14.36 -7.65
N VAL A 31 11.85 -13.74 -8.83
CA VAL A 31 11.42 -12.35 -9.03
C VAL A 31 9.95 -12.19 -8.67
N LEU A 32 9.07 -13.07 -9.18
CA LEU A 32 7.64 -13.02 -8.85
C LEU A 32 7.37 -13.21 -7.35
N ARG A 33 8.11 -14.10 -6.69
CA ARG A 33 8.02 -14.31 -5.24
C ARG A 33 8.39 -13.04 -4.47
N ARG A 34 9.46 -12.34 -4.88
CA ARG A 34 9.90 -11.07 -4.25
C ARG A 34 8.92 -9.95 -4.51
N CYS A 35 8.43 -9.80 -5.75
CA CYS A 35 7.40 -8.82 -6.08
C CYS A 35 6.13 -9.02 -5.25
N LYS A 36 5.65 -10.27 -5.10
CA LYS A 36 4.49 -10.57 -4.26
C LYS A 36 4.73 -10.30 -2.78
N ARG A 37 5.95 -10.55 -2.28
CA ARG A 37 6.29 -10.35 -0.86
C ARG A 37 6.32 -8.86 -0.48
N TYR A 38 6.86 -8.02 -1.36
CA TYR A 38 7.06 -6.59 -1.08
C TYR A 38 6.10 -5.68 -1.84
N ASN A 39 5.11 -6.25 -2.54
CA ASN A 39 4.18 -5.54 -3.40
C ASN A 39 4.89 -4.64 -4.43
N TYR A 40 5.97 -5.13 -5.04
CA TYR A 40 6.65 -4.39 -6.10
C TYR A 40 5.81 -4.34 -7.36
N VAL A 41 5.84 -3.19 -8.03
CA VAL A 41 5.16 -2.92 -9.29
C VAL A 41 6.16 -2.69 -10.41
N TRP A 42 5.80 -3.07 -11.64
CA TRP A 42 6.63 -2.85 -12.82
C TRP A 42 6.45 -1.43 -13.34
N VAL A 43 7.55 -0.71 -13.53
CA VAL A 43 7.55 0.68 -14.04
C VAL A 43 8.34 0.83 -15.34
N GLY A 44 8.93 -0.25 -15.84
CA GLY A 44 9.66 -0.26 -17.09
C GLY A 44 10.33 -1.60 -17.36
N LYS A 45 11.05 -1.68 -18.49
CA LYS A 45 11.80 -2.88 -18.86
C LYS A 45 12.80 -3.23 -17.76
N ASN A 46 12.65 -4.43 -17.19
CA ASN A 46 13.49 -4.96 -16.12
C ASN A 46 13.54 -4.09 -14.86
N LYS A 47 12.58 -3.16 -14.67
CA LYS A 47 12.56 -2.23 -13.55
C LYS A 47 11.27 -2.40 -12.74
N VAL A 48 11.46 -2.61 -11.44
CA VAL A 48 10.38 -2.64 -10.44
C VAL A 48 10.59 -1.53 -9.42
N THR A 49 9.55 -1.17 -8.69
CA THR A 49 9.63 -0.20 -7.58
C THR A 49 8.63 -0.56 -6.47
N CYS A 50 8.81 0.04 -5.29
CA CYS A 50 7.78 0.08 -4.26
C CYS A 50 6.66 1.04 -4.67
N LEU A 51 5.44 0.76 -4.19
CA LEU A 51 4.36 1.74 -4.20
C LEU A 51 4.75 2.94 -3.35
N GLU A 52 4.52 4.15 -3.85
CA GLU A 52 4.70 5.39 -3.11
C GLU A 52 3.55 5.60 -2.10
N PRO A 53 3.75 6.35 -1.01
CA PRO A 53 2.71 6.51 0.01
C PRO A 53 1.38 7.06 -0.52
N HIS A 54 1.41 7.97 -1.49
CA HIS A 54 0.20 8.53 -2.09
C HIS A 54 -0.57 7.50 -2.95
N GLU A 55 0.14 6.58 -3.61
CA GLU A 55 -0.49 5.47 -4.34
C GLU A 55 -1.17 4.51 -3.35
N ILE A 56 -0.56 4.29 -2.19
CA ILE A 56 -1.16 3.47 -1.12
C ILE A 56 -2.39 4.16 -0.51
N GLU A 57 -2.34 5.48 -0.26
CA GLU A 57 -3.51 6.26 0.17
C GLU A 57 -4.69 6.04 -0.78
N TYR A 58 -4.44 6.19 -2.09
CA TYR A 58 -5.44 5.98 -3.13
C TYR A 58 -6.02 4.55 -3.11
N ILE A 59 -5.16 3.52 -3.08
CA ILE A 59 -5.57 2.11 -3.03
C ILE A 59 -6.40 1.82 -1.77
N MET A 60 -6.05 2.45 -0.65
CA MET A 60 -6.72 2.27 0.64
C MET A 60 -7.99 3.13 0.79
N GLY A 61 -8.28 4.01 -0.17
CA GLY A 61 -9.47 4.86 -0.20
C GLY A 61 -9.36 6.11 0.68
N TYR A 62 -8.16 6.50 1.08
CA TYR A 62 -7.93 7.77 1.76
C TYR A 62 -7.90 8.94 0.77
N PRO A 63 -8.21 10.17 1.21
CA PRO A 63 -7.95 11.38 0.44
C PRO A 63 -6.47 11.51 0.05
N ASP A 64 -6.22 12.19 -1.06
CA ASP A 64 -4.86 12.55 -1.45
C ASP A 64 -4.19 13.38 -0.34
N ASP A 65 -2.91 13.13 -0.10
CA ASP A 65 -2.07 13.81 0.91
C ASP A 65 -2.52 13.61 2.37
N HIS A 66 -3.39 12.65 2.66
CA HIS A 66 -3.92 12.38 4.00
C HIS A 66 -2.82 12.12 5.06
N THR A 67 -1.68 11.56 4.65
CA THR A 67 -0.53 11.32 5.55
C THR A 67 0.68 12.23 5.26
N SER A 68 0.52 13.26 4.42
CA SER A 68 1.62 14.13 3.95
C SER A 68 2.41 14.84 5.06
N VAL A 69 1.80 15.07 6.22
CA VAL A 69 2.43 15.70 7.39
C VAL A 69 3.46 14.80 8.08
N LEU A 70 3.48 13.51 7.77
CA LEU A 70 4.39 12.53 8.36
C LEU A 70 5.63 12.34 7.47
N ASN A 71 6.75 11.93 8.08
CA ASN A 71 7.90 11.48 7.31
C ASN A 71 7.60 10.17 6.56
N THR A 72 8.35 9.89 5.50
CA THR A 72 8.13 8.74 4.61
C THR A 72 8.01 7.40 5.35
N THR A 73 8.85 7.15 6.35
CA THR A 73 8.81 5.88 7.10
C THR A 73 7.52 5.75 7.90
N ASP A 74 7.10 6.83 8.57
CA ASP A 74 5.87 6.85 9.35
C ASP A 74 4.63 6.78 8.46
N ARG A 75 4.67 7.37 7.25
CA ARG A 75 3.61 7.21 6.25
C ARG A 75 3.39 5.75 5.89
N TYR A 76 4.45 5.02 5.53
CA TYR A 76 4.34 3.58 5.24
C TYR A 76 3.82 2.79 6.44
N LYS A 77 4.32 3.10 7.65
CA LYS A 77 3.92 2.39 8.87
C LYS A 77 2.45 2.61 9.20
N CYS A 78 1.94 3.84 9.11
CA CYS A 78 0.56 4.13 9.46
C CYS A 78 -0.41 3.55 8.41
N LEU A 79 -0.12 3.70 7.12
CA LEU A 79 -0.93 3.14 6.04
C LEU A 79 -0.98 1.60 6.08
N ALA A 80 0.13 0.93 6.39
CA ALA A 80 0.18 -0.53 6.51
C ALA A 80 -0.68 -1.09 7.65
N ASN A 81 -1.00 -0.27 8.66
CA ASN A 81 -1.84 -0.65 9.80
C ASN A 81 -3.24 0.01 9.76
N ALA A 82 -3.56 0.70 8.67
CA ALA A 82 -4.81 1.42 8.52
C ALA A 82 -5.93 0.53 7.96
N PHE A 83 -7.17 0.95 8.16
CA PHE A 83 -8.31 0.32 7.51
C PHE A 83 -8.34 0.65 6.01
N GLN A 84 -8.80 -0.31 5.21
CA GLN A 84 -9.29 -0.02 3.87
C GLN A 84 -10.66 0.68 4.01
N VAL A 85 -10.72 1.95 3.61
CA VAL A 85 -11.87 2.85 3.79
C VAL A 85 -13.13 2.34 3.12
N ASN A 86 -13.07 1.90 1.87
CA ASN A 86 -14.21 1.36 1.11
C ASN A 86 -14.81 0.10 1.75
N THR A 87 -13.96 -0.80 2.26
CA THR A 87 -14.44 -2.02 2.95
C THR A 87 -15.19 -1.66 4.22
N VAL A 88 -14.66 -0.75 5.03
CA VAL A 88 -15.34 -0.31 6.26
C VAL A 88 -16.60 0.49 5.93
N ALA A 89 -16.57 1.33 4.89
CA ALA A 89 -17.73 2.10 4.42
C ALA A 89 -18.90 1.19 4.07
N TYR A 90 -18.62 0.10 3.35
CA TYR A 90 -19.64 -0.88 2.99
C TYR A 90 -20.34 -1.46 4.22
N HIS A 91 -19.57 -1.88 5.24
CA HIS A 91 -20.14 -2.42 6.47
C HIS A 91 -20.91 -1.38 7.29
N LEU A 92 -20.46 -0.12 7.32
CA LEU A 92 -21.13 0.95 8.07
C LEU A 92 -22.28 1.61 7.31
N SER A 93 -22.45 1.32 6.02
CA SER A 93 -23.48 1.93 5.17
C SER A 93 -24.91 1.74 5.70
N VAL A 94 -25.17 0.63 6.41
CA VAL A 94 -26.47 0.35 7.05
C VAL A 94 -26.86 1.38 8.11
N LEU A 95 -25.88 2.05 8.72
CA LEU A 95 -26.13 3.08 9.74
C LEU A 95 -26.73 4.36 9.13
N LYS A 96 -26.51 4.61 7.83
CA LYS A 96 -26.96 5.83 7.15
C LYS A 96 -28.48 6.03 7.23
N ASN A 97 -29.24 4.94 7.08
CA ASN A 97 -30.70 4.99 7.14
C ASN A 97 -31.24 4.96 8.59
N LEU A 98 -30.44 4.48 9.54
CA LEU A 98 -30.83 4.36 10.95
C LEU A 98 -30.58 5.66 11.72
N PHE A 99 -29.58 6.44 11.32
CA PHE A 99 -29.13 7.65 12.00
C PHE A 99 -28.98 8.80 11.00
N SER A 100 -30.10 9.30 10.47
CA SER A 100 -30.14 10.36 9.46
C SER A 100 -29.53 11.69 9.93
N ASP A 101 -29.57 11.95 11.24
CA ASP A 101 -29.06 13.18 11.86
C ASP A 101 -27.60 13.05 12.32
N GLY A 102 -26.95 11.94 11.99
CA GLY A 102 -25.57 11.64 12.36
C GLY A 102 -25.44 10.72 13.58
N ILE A 103 -24.19 10.34 13.87
CA ILE A 103 -23.84 9.36 14.91
C ILE A 103 -22.76 9.90 15.84
N LYS A 104 -22.76 9.45 17.10
CA LYS A 104 -21.66 9.65 18.03
C LYS A 104 -20.79 8.40 18.02
N VAL A 105 -19.51 8.55 17.70
CA VAL A 105 -18.57 7.43 17.55
C VAL A 105 -17.52 7.49 18.64
N LEU A 106 -17.38 6.39 19.39
CA LEU A 106 -16.19 6.11 20.20
C LEU A 106 -15.26 5.24 19.37
N SER A 107 -14.09 5.75 19.00
CA SER A 107 -13.09 5.02 18.23
C SER A 107 -11.86 4.77 19.08
N LEU A 108 -11.53 3.49 19.27
CA LEU A 108 -10.33 3.04 19.95
C LEU A 108 -9.32 2.58 18.88
N PHE A 109 -8.04 2.91 19.06
CA PHE A 109 -6.99 2.64 18.07
C PHE A 109 -7.26 3.29 16.69
N SER A 110 -7.73 4.54 16.72
CA SER A 110 -8.20 5.27 15.53
C SER A 110 -7.15 5.43 14.42
N GLY A 111 -5.85 5.35 14.74
CA GLY A 111 -4.76 5.46 13.77
C GLY A 111 -4.86 6.76 12.98
N ILE A 112 -4.89 6.64 11.64
CA ILE A 112 -5.08 7.77 10.71
C ILE A 112 -6.56 8.08 10.41
N GLY A 113 -7.49 7.58 11.22
CA GLY A 113 -8.91 7.95 11.13
C GLY A 113 -9.70 7.24 10.02
N GLY A 114 -9.32 6.04 9.63
CA GLY A 114 -9.95 5.32 8.50
C GLY A 114 -11.48 5.12 8.62
N ALA A 115 -12.00 5.02 9.84
CA ALA A 115 -13.44 4.88 10.08
C ALA A 115 -14.18 6.24 10.13
N GLN A 116 -13.45 7.34 10.27
CA GLN A 116 -13.98 8.71 10.30
C GLN A 116 -13.90 9.40 8.94
N VAL A 117 -13.01 8.93 8.07
CA VAL A 117 -12.80 9.42 6.69
C VAL A 117 -13.90 8.93 5.72
N LEU A 118 -14.78 8.04 6.18
CA LEU A 118 -15.89 7.49 5.39
C LEU A 118 -16.79 8.62 4.86
N LYS A 119 -17.11 8.57 3.57
CA LYS A 119 -18.01 9.50 2.88
C LYS A 119 -19.38 8.86 2.66
#